data_AF-A0A3B0CD50-F1
#
_entry.id   AF-A0A3B0CD50-F1
#
_cell.length_a   1.000
_cell.length_b   1.000
_cell.length_c   1.000
_cell.angle_alpha   90.00
_cell.angle_beta   90.00
_cell.angle_gamma   90.00
#
_symmetry.space_group_name_H-M   'P 1'
#
loop_
_entity.id
_entity.type
_entity.pdbx_description
1 polymer ?
#
loop_
_entity_poly.entity_id
_entity_poly.type
_entity_poly.pdbx_seq_one_letter_code
_entity_poly.pdbx_strand_id
1 'polypeptide(L)' 'MLNFDWLSGISQETAKLIFFSLYLLIGVLVLLLPDEYVYEGIPKENRHWWNNLKLWSWTVLAILAVVYYQF' A
#
# COMPACT_ATOMS: atom_id res chain seq x y z
N MET A 1 -23.58 -12.92 3.04
CA MET A 1 -23.04 -11.82 2.21
C MET A 1 -23.12 -10.56 3.04
N LEU A 2 -22.04 -9.76 3.08
CA LEU A 2 -22.10 -8.44 3.73
C LEU A 2 -23.12 -7.58 2.95
N ASN A 3 -24.05 -6.94 3.67
CA ASN A 3 -25.01 -6.04 3.03
C ASN A 3 -24.28 -4.74 2.66
N PHE A 4 -24.15 -4.46 1.36
CA PHE A 4 -23.50 -3.26 0.83
C PHE A 4 -24.50 -2.27 0.22
N ASP A 5 -25.80 -2.45 0.43
CA ASP A 5 -26.84 -1.55 -0.10
C ASP A 5 -26.66 -0.11 0.41
N TRP A 6 -26.06 0.06 1.58
CA TRP A 6 -25.73 1.37 2.16
C TRP A 6 -24.60 2.11 1.41
N LEU A 7 -23.79 1.42 0.60
CA LEU A 7 -22.76 2.01 -0.27
C LEU A 7 -23.26 2.27 -1.69
N SER A 8 -24.49 1.86 -2.04
CA SER A 8 -25.03 1.95 -3.40
C SER A 8 -25.15 3.39 -3.94
N GLY A 9 -25.19 4.39 -3.05
CA GLY A 9 -25.20 5.80 -3.42
C GLY A 9 -23.82 6.41 -3.67
N ILE A 10 -22.73 5.68 -3.44
CA ILE A 10 -21.37 6.18 -3.65
C ILE A 10 -21.03 6.11 -5.13
N SER A 11 -20.66 7.26 -5.70
CA SER A 11 -20.19 7.31 -7.08
C SER A 11 -18.88 6.53 -7.23
N GLN A 12 -18.64 5.98 -8.43
CA GLN A 12 -17.39 5.29 -8.73
C GLN A 12 -16.17 6.20 -8.49
N GLU A 13 -16.31 7.50 -8.75
CA GLU A 13 -15.26 8.49 -8.48
C GLU A 13 -14.95 8.63 -6.99
N THR A 14 -15.98 8.75 -6.14
CA THR A 14 -15.79 8.82 -4.69
C THR A 14 -15.19 7.53 -4.15
N ALA A 15 -15.61 6.37 -4.66
CA ALA A 15 -14.99 5.10 -4.31
C ALA A 15 -13.50 5.09 -4.68
N LYS A 16 -13.12 5.53 -5.89
CA LYS A 16 -11.72 5.65 -6.32
C LYS A 16 -10.89 6.53 -5.38
N LEU A 17 -11.41 7.70 -5.01
CA LEU A 17 -10.73 8.60 -4.07
C LEU A 17 -10.50 7.96 -2.70
N ILE A 18 -11.47 7.20 -2.18
CA ILE A 18 -11.33 6.49 -0.91
C ILE A 18 -10.19 5.47 -0.99
N PHE A 19 -10.16 4.62 -2.04
CA PHE A 19 -9.11 3.61 -2.20
C PHE A 19 -7.72 4.24 -2.39
N PHE A 20 -7.60 5.30 -3.19
CA PHE A 20 -6.32 6.00 -3.34
C PHE A 20 -5.85 6.65 -2.04
N SER A 21 -6.77 7.22 -1.26
CA SER A 21 -6.45 7.78 0.05
C SER A 21 -5.96 6.71 1.02
N LEU A 22 -6.57 5.52 0.99
CA LEU A 22 -6.12 4.37 1.77
C LEU A 22 -4.73 3.89 1.33
N TYR A 23 -4.46 3.79 0.03
CA TYR A 23 -3.13 3.42 -0.47
C TYR A 23 -2.05 4.42 -0.02
N LEU A 24 -2.36 5.72 -0.09
CA LEU A 24 -1.45 6.76 0.36
C LEU A 24 -1.22 6.69 1.87
N LEU A 25 -2.28 6.48 2.66
CA LEU A 25 -2.17 6.29 4.10
C LEU A 25 -1.28 5.09 4.45
N ILE A 26 -1.48 3.95 3.79
CA ILE A 26 -0.63 2.76 3.98
C ILE A 26 0.82 3.07 3.60
N GLY A 27 1.05 3.77 2.48
CA GLY A 27 2.38 4.20 2.07
C GLY A 27 3.09 5.04 3.14
N VAL A 28 2.38 5.98 3.75
CA VAL A 28 2.90 6.78 4.88
C VAL A 28 3.21 5.89 6.09
N LEU A 29 2.30 5.00 6.48
CA LEU A 29 2.53 4.07 7.60
C LEU A 29 3.75 3.17 7.39
N VAL A 30 3.97 2.71 6.15
CA VAL A 30 5.17 1.94 5.77
C VAL A 30 6.46 2.74 6.00
N LEU A 31 6.46 4.04 5.71
CA LEU A 31 7.63 4.89 5.94
C LEU A 31 7.96 5.04 7.43
N LEU A 32 6.95 4.97 8.30
CA LEU A 32 7.09 5.06 9.75
C LEU A 32 7.64 3.77 10.39
N LEU A 33 7.69 2.65 9.66
CA LEU A 33 8.24 1.41 10.20
C LEU A 33 9.73 1.58 10.57
N PRO A 34 10.16 1.13 11.76
CA PRO A 34 11.57 1.16 12.12
C PRO A 34 12.42 0.28 11.19
N ASP A 35 13.63 0.73 10.83
CA ASP A 35 14.50 0.04 9.87
C ASP A 35 14.97 -1.34 10.33
N GLU A 36 14.89 -1.62 11.63
CA GLU A 36 15.17 -2.95 12.19
C GLU A 36 14.19 -4.02 11.69
N TYR A 37 12.92 -3.68 11.50
CA TYR A 37 11.89 -4.59 10.96
C TYR A 37 11.97 -4.71 9.43
N VAL A 38 12.53 -3.70 8.75
CA VAL A 38 12.64 -3.67 7.28
C VAL A 38 13.58 -4.75 6.75
N TYR A 39 14.60 -5.10 7.53
CA TYR A 39 15.61 -6.10 7.17
C TYR A 39 15.60 -7.28 8.15
N GLU A 40 14.46 -7.54 8.79
CA GLU A 40 14.31 -8.67 9.72
C GLU A 40 14.66 -9.99 9.00
N GLY A 41 15.48 -10.82 9.66
CA GLY A 41 16.00 -12.06 9.06
C GLY A 41 17.21 -11.90 8.13
N ILE A 42 17.72 -10.69 7.90
CA ILE A 42 18.86 -10.44 6.99
C ILE A 42 20.08 -9.91 7.78
N PRO A 43 21.22 -10.63 7.75
CA PRO A 43 22.47 -10.18 8.37
C PRO A 43 22.88 -8.81 7.84
N LYS A 44 23.45 -7.95 8.71
CA LYS A 44 23.74 -6.55 8.37
C LYS A 44 24.66 -6.41 7.15
N GLU A 45 25.63 -7.30 7.04
CA GLU A 45 26.60 -7.41 5.94
C GLU A 45 25.96 -7.76 4.58
N ASN A 46 24.78 -8.38 4.59
CA ASN A 46 24.05 -8.81 3.40
C ASN A 46 22.81 -7.95 3.11
N ARG A 47 22.67 -6.79 3.77
CA ARG A 47 21.56 -5.87 3.52
C ARG A 47 21.80 -5.11 2.22
N HIS A 48 21.13 -5.52 1.16
CA HIS A 48 21.09 -4.78 -0.09
C HIS A 48 19.82 -3.96 -0.22
N TRP A 49 19.80 -2.99 -1.14
CA TRP A 49 18.63 -2.11 -1.34
C TRP A 49 17.38 -2.89 -1.78
N TRP A 50 17.54 -3.98 -2.54
CA TRP A 50 16.43 -4.85 -2.94
C TRP A 50 15.88 -5.69 -1.78
N ASN A 51 16.54 -5.72 -0.62
CA ASN A 51 16.00 -6.34 0.57
C ASN A 51 15.12 -5.38 1.38
N ASN A 52 15.04 -4.11 0.99
CA ASN A 52 14.28 -3.11 1.70
C ASN A 52 12.77 -3.32 1.50
N LEU A 53 12.12 -3.85 2.53
CA LEU A 53 10.67 -4.08 2.52
C LEU A 53 9.86 -2.81 2.27
N LYS A 54 10.31 -1.62 2.71
CA LYS A 54 9.60 -0.36 2.45
C LYS A 54 9.53 -0.08 0.95
N LEU A 55 10.63 -0.29 0.24
CA LEU A 55 10.69 -0.08 -1.21
C LEU A 55 9.70 -1.01 -1.91
N TRP A 56 9.69 -2.30 -1.56
CA TRP A 56 8.76 -3.26 -2.12
C TRP A 56 7.29 -2.95 -1.80
N SER A 57 6.99 -2.55 -0.57
CA SER A 57 5.64 -2.13 -0.19
C SER A 57 5.16 -0.95 -1.04
N TRP A 58 6.01 0.06 -1.26
CA TRP A 58 5.70 1.19 -2.14
C TRP A 58 5.54 0.77 -3.61
N THR A 59 6.38 -0.14 -4.10
CA THR A 59 6.25 -0.69 -5.45
C THR A 59 4.90 -1.40 -5.63
N VAL A 60 4.50 -2.25 -4.68
CA VAL A 60 3.20 -2.95 -4.74
C VAL A 60 2.04 -1.95 -4.67
N LEU A 61 2.10 -0.96 -3.78
CA LEU A 61 1.08 0.10 -3.72
C LEU A 61 0.97 0.88 -5.02
N ALA A 62 2.09 1.20 -5.68
CA ALA A 62 2.09 1.88 -6.96
C ALA A 62 1.45 1.02 -8.05
N ILE A 63 1.76 -0.28 -8.12
CA ILE A 63 1.13 -1.21 -9.06
C ILE A 63 -0.38 -1.28 -8.80
N LEU A 64 -0.80 -1.44 -7.55
CA LEU A 64 -2.22 -1.47 -7.18
C LEU A 64 -2.93 -0.17 -7.57
N ALA A 65 -2.31 0.98 -7.32
CA ALA A 65 -2.85 2.27 -7.69
C ALA A 65 -3.03 2.39 -9.22
N VAL A 66 -2.04 1.96 -10.01
CA VAL A 66 -2.13 1.99 -11.48
C VAL A 66 -3.24 1.07 -11.99
N VAL A 67 -3.33 -0.16 -11.48
CA VAL A 67 -4.39 -1.09 -11.86
C VAL A 67 -5.76 -0.52 -11.49
N TYR A 68 -5.90 -0.01 -10.26
CA TYR A 68 -7.16 0.56 -9.78
C TYR A 68 -7.55 1.87 -10.49
N TYR A 69 -6.58 2.61 -11.02
CA TYR A 69 -6.83 3.78 -11.85
C TYR A 69 -7.40 3.38 -13.21
N GLN A 70 -6.80 2.36 -13.83
CA GLN A 70 -7.12 1.92 -15.18
C GLN A 70 -8.45 1.17 -15.31
N PHE A 71 -8.83 0.41 -14.29
CA PHE A 71 -10.10 -0.33 -14.21
C PHE A 71 -11.15 0.42 -13.35
#